data_AF-A0A1F3TWC6-F1
#
_entry.id   AF-A0A1F3TWC6-F1
#
_cell.length_a   1.000
_cell.length_b   1.000
_cell.length_c   1.000
_cell.angle_alpha   90.00
_cell.angle_beta   90.00
_cell.angle_gamma   90.00
#
_symmetry.space_group_name_H-M   'P 1'
#
loop_
_entity.id
_entity.type
_entity.pdbx_description
1 polymer ?
#
loop_
_entity_poly.entity_id
_entity_poly.type
_entity_poly.pdbx_seq_one_letter_code
_entity_poly.pdbx_strand_id
1 'polypeptide(L)'
;MFKGILLLITVLFLTSCGIQSIPQSKNDVEASLAEITNQYKRRADLIPNLVNVVKGYASHEKSTLEGVIEARSKATQITIDPTKVTPEKLAQFQAAQGQLSQALGRLMVLSENYPNLKADTTFRDLQAQIEGTENRITVARNRYIESVKGFNNLVTVPPTSWTNSLFYKNDKMPQWDVAAAEKEKNEAAPEVKF
;
A
#
# COMPACT_ATOMS: atom_id res chain seq x y z
N MET A 1 -47.09 -25.50 -10.44
CA MET A 1 -46.50 -24.28 -11.05
C MET A 1 -45.82 -23.37 -10.03
N PHE A 2 -46.48 -22.97 -8.94
CA PHE A 2 -45.92 -22.00 -7.96
C PHE A 2 -44.58 -22.43 -7.32
N LYS A 3 -44.43 -23.70 -6.91
CA LYS A 3 -43.17 -24.23 -6.35
C LYS A 3 -42.00 -24.23 -7.35
N GLY A 4 -42.28 -24.42 -8.65
CA GLY A 4 -41.26 -24.40 -9.71
C GLY A 4 -40.78 -22.98 -10.01
N ILE A 5 -41.69 -22.00 -9.98
CA ILE A 5 -41.37 -20.58 -10.12
C ILE A 5 -40.55 -20.10 -8.92
N LEU A 6 -40.92 -20.49 -7.70
CA LEU A 6 -40.15 -20.16 -6.50
C LEU A 6 -38.72 -20.73 -6.58
N LEU A 7 -38.57 -21.99 -7.00
CA LEU A 7 -37.25 -22.62 -7.15
C LEU A 7 -36.40 -21.94 -8.23
N LEU A 8 -37.00 -21.57 -9.37
CA LEU A 8 -36.31 -20.89 -10.46
C LEU A 8 -35.85 -19.48 -10.04
N ILE A 9 -36.70 -18.76 -9.30
CA ILE A 9 -36.38 -17.46 -8.72
C ILE A 9 -35.22 -17.60 -7.73
N THR A 10 -35.22 -18.59 -6.84
CA THR A 10 -34.12 -18.83 -5.91
C THR A 10 -32.81 -19.12 -6.66
N VAL A 11 -32.83 -19.95 -7.70
CA VAL A 11 -31.63 -20.26 -8.51
C VAL A 11 -31.11 -19.04 -9.28
N LEU A 12 -31.99 -18.18 -9.79
CA LEU A 12 -31.61 -16.92 -10.45
C LEU A 12 -31.08 -15.87 -9.46
N PHE A 13 -31.61 -15.79 -8.25
CA PHE A 13 -31.08 -14.92 -7.19
C PHE A 13 -29.71 -15.38 -6.69
N LEU A 14 -29.46 -16.70 -6.67
CA LEU A 14 -28.18 -17.25 -6.24
C LEU A 14 -27.01 -16.88 -7.18
N THR A 15 -27.26 -16.66 -8.47
CA THR A 15 -26.21 -16.32 -9.45
C THR A 15 -26.10 -14.82 -9.72
N SER A 16 -27.16 -14.04 -9.49
CA SER A 16 -27.23 -12.63 -9.91
C SER A 16 -27.11 -11.58 -8.79
N CYS A 17 -27.29 -11.94 -7.52
CA CYS A 17 -27.37 -10.96 -6.43
C CYS A 17 -26.28 -11.18 -5.36
N GLY A 18 -25.02 -10.86 -5.66
CA GLY A 18 -24.00 -10.66 -4.62
C GLY A 18 -23.23 -11.92 -4.14
N ILE A 19 -23.79 -13.12 -4.35
CA ILE A 19 -23.21 -14.38 -3.83
C ILE A 19 -21.85 -14.70 -4.44
N GLN A 20 -21.69 -14.51 -5.75
CA GLN A 20 -20.40 -14.68 -6.42
C GLN A 20 -19.53 -13.42 -6.29
N SER A 21 -20.13 -12.24 -6.41
CA SER A 21 -19.39 -10.99 -6.58
C SER A 21 -18.66 -10.53 -5.32
N ILE A 22 -19.22 -10.75 -4.11
CA ILE A 22 -18.56 -10.36 -2.85
C ILE A 22 -17.28 -11.17 -2.61
N PRO A 23 -17.29 -12.53 -2.66
CA PRO A 23 -16.07 -13.32 -2.56
C PRO A 23 -15.04 -13.00 -3.67
N GLN A 24 -15.50 -12.80 -4.91
CA GLN A 24 -14.61 -12.45 -6.01
C GLN A 24 -13.91 -11.10 -5.76
N SER A 25 -14.67 -10.08 -5.37
CA SER A 25 -14.11 -8.77 -5.06
C SER A 25 -13.18 -8.81 -3.85
N LYS A 26 -13.43 -9.68 -2.86
CA LYS A 26 -12.50 -9.91 -1.74
C LYS A 26 -11.17 -10.47 -2.25
N ASN A 27 -11.21 -11.48 -3.13
CA ASN A 27 -10.00 -12.04 -3.74
C ASN A 27 -9.22 -10.99 -4.55
N ASP A 28 -9.92 -10.07 -5.23
CA ASP A 28 -9.28 -8.97 -5.97
C ASP A 28 -8.55 -7.99 -5.04
N VAL A 29 -9.13 -7.70 -3.86
CA VAL A 29 -8.47 -6.89 -2.82
C VAL A 29 -7.23 -7.61 -2.27
N GLU A 30 -7.34 -8.90 -1.98
CA GLU A 30 -6.21 -9.71 -1.49
C GLU A 30 -5.07 -9.75 -2.52
N ALA A 31 -5.41 -9.94 -3.81
CA ALA A 31 -4.44 -9.99 -4.90
C ALA A 31 -3.73 -8.63 -5.10
N SER A 32 -4.46 -7.52 -5.09
CA SER A 32 -3.87 -6.20 -5.23
C SER A 32 -3.03 -5.79 -4.01
N LEU A 33 -3.39 -6.24 -2.81
CA LEU A 33 -2.56 -6.05 -1.61
C LEU A 33 -1.28 -6.89 -1.64
N ALA A 34 -1.34 -8.11 -2.18
CA ALA A 34 -0.15 -8.92 -2.41
C ALA A 34 0.78 -8.25 -3.45
N GLU A 35 0.22 -7.69 -4.52
CA GLU A 35 0.99 -6.97 -5.54
C GLU A 35 1.76 -5.79 -4.96
N ILE A 36 1.09 -4.90 -4.20
CA ILE A 36 1.75 -3.73 -3.61
C ILE A 36 2.82 -4.15 -2.58
N THR A 37 2.54 -5.19 -1.77
CA THR A 37 3.50 -5.74 -0.81
C THR A 37 4.77 -6.25 -1.50
N ASN A 38 4.63 -6.90 -2.66
CA ASN A 38 5.76 -7.35 -3.46
C ASN A 38 6.61 -6.18 -3.98
N GLN A 39 5.99 -5.07 -4.39
CA GLN A 39 6.75 -3.89 -4.83
C GLN A 39 7.52 -3.25 -3.65
N TYR A 40 6.90 -3.16 -2.47
CA TYR A 40 7.58 -2.69 -1.26
C TYR A 40 8.75 -3.59 -0.84
N LYS A 41 8.57 -4.91 -0.94
CA LYS A 41 9.65 -5.88 -0.71
C LYS A 41 10.81 -5.64 -1.67
N ARG A 42 10.54 -5.52 -2.97
CA ARG A 42 11.56 -5.22 -3.99
C ARG A 42 12.35 -3.95 -3.65
N ARG A 43 11.65 -2.87 -3.26
CA ARG A 43 12.30 -1.62 -2.84
C ARG A 43 13.24 -1.86 -1.68
N ALA A 44 12.80 -2.57 -0.63
CA ALA A 44 13.63 -2.89 0.52
C ALA A 44 14.83 -3.80 0.16
N ASP A 45 14.69 -4.71 -0.80
CA ASP A 45 15.74 -5.62 -1.24
C ASP A 45 16.87 -4.90 -2.01
N LEU A 46 16.60 -3.74 -2.62
CA LEU A 46 17.61 -2.91 -3.31
C LEU A 46 18.49 -2.09 -2.35
N ILE A 47 18.00 -1.81 -1.15
CA ILE A 47 18.65 -0.87 -0.21
C ILE A 47 20.03 -1.33 0.26
N PRO A 48 20.29 -2.61 0.59
CA PRO A 48 21.62 -3.04 1.00
C PRO A 48 22.69 -2.74 -0.06
N ASN A 49 22.36 -2.96 -1.34
CA ASN A 49 23.26 -2.65 -2.44
C ASN A 49 23.49 -1.14 -2.57
N LEU A 50 22.42 -0.33 -2.46
CA LEU A 50 22.53 1.13 -2.48
C LEU A 50 23.43 1.63 -1.35
N VAL A 51 23.21 1.15 -0.12
CA VAL A 51 24.00 1.51 1.06
C VAL A 51 25.47 1.12 0.88
N ASN A 52 25.76 -0.05 0.29
CA ASN A 52 27.13 -0.48 0.03
C ASN A 52 27.84 0.42 -0.98
N VAL A 53 27.17 0.82 -2.06
CA VAL A 53 27.74 1.76 -3.05
C VAL A 53 28.00 3.11 -2.40
N VAL A 54 27.02 3.68 -1.68
CA VAL A 54 27.19 4.98 -1.01
C VAL A 54 28.31 4.94 0.04
N LYS A 55 28.44 3.85 0.81
CA LYS A 55 29.53 3.67 1.78
C LYS A 55 30.92 3.76 1.15
N GLY A 56 31.08 3.33 -0.10
CA GLY A 56 32.36 3.43 -0.82
C GLY A 56 32.83 4.87 -1.07
N TYR A 57 31.89 5.82 -1.17
CA TYR A 57 32.18 7.22 -1.49
C TYR A 57 31.97 8.18 -0.30
N ALA A 58 31.03 7.86 0.59
CA ALA A 58 30.57 8.73 1.67
C ALA A 58 30.61 8.01 3.03
N SER A 59 31.74 7.37 3.35
CA SER A 59 31.91 6.58 4.58
C SER A 59 31.78 7.40 5.87
N HIS A 60 31.97 8.71 5.80
CA HIS A 60 31.80 9.64 6.92
C HIS A 60 30.31 9.92 7.25
N GLU A 61 29.39 9.60 6.34
CA GLU A 61 27.94 9.84 6.46
C GLU A 61 27.21 8.74 7.23
N LYS A 62 27.81 8.30 8.34
CA LYS A 62 27.33 7.14 9.12
C LYS A 62 25.90 7.32 9.59
N SER A 63 25.57 8.49 10.14
CA SER A 63 24.23 8.79 10.67
C SER A 63 23.15 8.66 9.59
N THR A 64 23.42 9.14 8.37
CA THR A 64 22.49 9.04 7.25
C THR A 64 22.29 7.59 6.80
N LEU A 65 23.39 6.84 6.67
CA LEU A 65 23.35 5.44 6.26
C LEU A 65 22.67 4.55 7.30
N GLU A 66 22.93 4.79 8.59
CA GLU A 66 22.25 4.12 9.71
C GLU A 66 20.75 4.41 9.68
N GLY A 67 20.35 5.66 9.46
CA GLY A 67 18.94 6.03 9.31
C GLY A 67 18.23 5.30 8.17
N VAL A 68 18.91 5.07 7.04
CA VAL A 68 18.35 4.28 5.91
C VAL A 68 18.23 2.80 6.26
N ILE A 69 19.25 2.23 6.93
CA ILE A 69 19.22 0.82 7.37
C ILE A 69 18.10 0.60 8.40
N GLU A 70 17.96 1.50 9.36
CA GLU A 70 16.92 1.44 10.39
C GLU A 70 15.53 1.57 9.77
N ALA A 71 15.32 2.55 8.88
CA ALA A 71 14.06 2.74 8.18
C ALA A 71 13.69 1.50 7.34
N ARG A 72 14.67 0.89 6.66
CA ARG A 72 14.47 -0.38 5.95
C ARG A 72 14.04 -1.48 6.92
N SER A 73 14.74 -1.64 8.03
CA SER A 73 14.45 -2.67 9.03
C SER A 73 13.00 -2.56 9.52
N LYS A 74 12.58 -1.36 9.93
CA LYS A 74 11.20 -1.07 10.34
C LYS A 74 10.20 -1.37 9.23
N ALA A 75 10.47 -0.93 8.00
CA ALA A 75 9.60 -1.19 6.85
C ALA A 75 9.44 -2.68 6.52
N THR A 76 10.46 -3.50 6.74
CA THR A 76 10.39 -4.96 6.53
C THR A 76 9.80 -5.73 7.70
N GLN A 77 9.85 -5.17 8.91
CA GLN A 77 9.32 -5.80 10.12
C GLN A 77 7.79 -5.73 10.18
N ILE A 78 7.20 -4.66 9.65
CA ILE A 78 5.75 -4.53 9.56
C ILE A 78 5.25 -5.30 8.34
N THR A 79 4.63 -6.45 8.59
CA THR A 79 3.98 -7.26 7.57
C THR A 79 2.47 -7.06 7.62
N ILE A 80 1.82 -7.16 6.46
CA ILE A 80 0.37 -7.08 6.34
C ILE A 80 -0.14 -8.39 5.72
N ASP A 81 -1.07 -9.04 6.42
CA ASP A 81 -1.74 -10.23 5.91
C ASP A 81 -2.89 -9.78 5.00
N PRO A 82 -2.89 -10.14 3.70
CA PRO A 82 -3.95 -9.75 2.78
C PRO A 82 -5.34 -10.17 3.23
N THR A 83 -5.45 -11.27 3.96
CA THR A 83 -6.72 -11.85 4.40
C THR A 83 -7.29 -11.20 5.66
N LYS A 84 -6.45 -10.45 6.40
CA LYS A 84 -6.76 -9.89 7.74
C LYS A 84 -6.20 -8.48 7.89
N VAL A 85 -6.69 -7.57 7.06
CA VAL A 85 -6.30 -6.16 7.11
C VAL A 85 -7.10 -5.43 8.18
N THR A 86 -6.42 -4.89 9.20
CA THR A 86 -7.03 -3.93 10.14
C THR A 86 -6.60 -2.50 9.80
N PRO A 87 -7.41 -1.48 10.11
CA PRO A 87 -7.05 -0.08 9.90
C PRO A 87 -5.71 0.29 10.57
N GLU A 88 -5.47 -0.20 11.79
CA GLU A 88 -4.26 0.09 12.56
C GLU A 88 -3.03 -0.54 11.91
N LYS A 89 -3.15 -1.78 11.43
CA LYS A 89 -2.05 -2.48 10.74
C LYS A 89 -1.74 -1.85 9.40
N LEU A 90 -2.76 -1.45 8.64
CA LEU A 90 -2.59 -0.74 7.39
C LEU A 90 -1.91 0.62 7.61
N ALA A 91 -2.32 1.38 8.64
CA ALA A 91 -1.69 2.65 9.00
C ALA A 91 -0.23 2.47 9.46
N GLN A 92 0.06 1.46 10.30
CA GLN A 92 1.43 1.12 10.71
C GLN A 92 2.31 0.77 9.49
N PHE A 93 1.77 -0.02 8.57
CA PHE A 93 2.47 -0.40 7.35
C PHE A 93 2.79 0.83 6.49
N GLN A 94 1.80 1.70 6.25
CA GLN A 94 1.96 2.95 5.52
C GLN A 94 3.01 3.87 6.15
N ALA A 95 2.95 4.06 7.47
CA ALA A 95 3.89 4.90 8.19
C ALA A 95 5.33 4.37 8.04
N ALA A 96 5.54 3.06 8.20
CA ALA A 96 6.85 2.45 8.03
C ALA A 96 7.38 2.59 6.59
N GLN A 97 6.51 2.39 5.59
CA GLN A 97 6.88 2.59 4.18
C GLN A 97 7.18 4.06 3.85
N GLY A 98 6.48 5.01 4.47
CA GLY A 98 6.71 6.45 4.31
C GLY A 98 8.03 6.91 4.94
N GLN A 99 8.36 6.41 6.14
CA GLN A 99 9.67 6.65 6.77
C GLN A 99 10.82 6.19 5.89
N LEU A 100 10.66 5.05 5.21
CA LEU A 100 11.66 4.56 4.26
C LEU A 100 11.81 5.47 3.04
N SER A 101 10.70 5.91 2.42
CA SER A 101 10.76 6.88 1.31
C SER A 101 11.45 8.18 1.73
N GLN A 102 11.17 8.68 2.94
CA GLN A 102 11.80 9.89 3.45
C GLN A 102 13.32 9.70 3.68
N ALA A 103 13.73 8.56 4.24
CA ALA A 103 15.14 8.24 4.42
C ALA A 103 15.89 8.13 3.09
N LEU A 104 15.27 7.49 2.08
CA LEU A 104 15.81 7.43 0.72
C LEU A 104 15.91 8.83 0.10
N GLY A 105 14.90 9.69 0.28
CA GLY A 105 14.95 11.09 -0.17
C GLY A 105 16.13 11.87 0.41
N ARG A 106 16.39 11.73 1.72
CA ARG A 106 17.57 12.33 2.37
C ARG A 106 18.88 11.79 1.79
N LEU A 107 18.96 10.49 1.53
CA LEU A 107 20.13 9.87 0.90
C LEU A 107 20.38 10.40 -0.51
N MET A 108 19.32 10.65 -1.29
CA MET A 108 19.45 11.24 -2.63
C MET A 108 19.96 12.68 -2.56
N VAL A 109 19.45 13.49 -1.63
CA VAL A 109 19.96 14.85 -1.41
C VAL A 109 21.43 14.83 -0.97
N LEU A 110 21.80 13.90 -0.09
CA LEU A 110 23.19 13.72 0.33
C LEU A 110 24.11 13.42 -0.86
N SER A 111 23.64 12.61 -1.82
CA SER A 111 24.45 12.22 -2.99
C SER A 111 24.87 13.41 -3.87
N GLU A 112 24.14 14.52 -3.82
CA GLU A 112 24.48 15.76 -4.53
C GLU A 112 25.79 16.38 -4.04
N ASN A 113 26.14 16.16 -2.77
CA ASN A 113 27.40 16.64 -2.18
C ASN A 113 28.61 15.79 -2.58
N TYR A 114 28.41 14.66 -3.24
CA TYR A 114 29.46 13.70 -3.61
C TYR A 114 29.47 13.48 -5.13
N PRO A 115 30.17 14.33 -5.92
CA PRO A 115 30.16 14.26 -7.39
C PRO A 115 30.57 12.90 -7.96
N ASN A 116 31.54 12.24 -7.33
CA ASN A 116 32.00 10.91 -7.76
C ASN A 116 30.92 9.83 -7.56
N LEU A 117 30.18 9.89 -6.45
CA LEU A 117 29.03 8.99 -6.21
C LEU A 117 27.90 9.28 -7.20
N LYS A 118 27.61 10.55 -7.46
CA LYS A 118 26.61 10.97 -8.43
C LYS A 118 26.95 10.49 -9.86
N ALA A 119 28.23 10.43 -10.19
CA ALA A 119 28.73 9.93 -11.48
C ALA A 119 28.82 8.40 -11.54
N ASP A 120 28.78 7.70 -10.40
CA ASP A 120 28.89 6.24 -10.34
C ASP A 120 27.70 5.58 -11.07
N THR A 121 28.02 4.69 -12.02
CA THR A 121 27.01 4.03 -12.85
C THR A 121 26.11 3.11 -12.02
N THR A 122 26.68 2.39 -11.05
CA THR A 122 25.93 1.47 -10.19
C THR A 122 24.95 2.22 -9.30
N PHE A 123 25.36 3.36 -8.75
CA PHE A 123 24.50 4.24 -7.97
C PHE A 123 23.31 4.74 -8.80
N ARG A 124 23.57 5.24 -10.01
CA ARG A 124 22.53 5.72 -10.94
C ARG A 124 21.56 4.61 -11.35
N ASP A 125 22.07 3.41 -11.61
CA ASP A 125 21.24 2.25 -11.94
C ASP A 125 20.32 1.86 -10.77
N LEU A 126 20.84 1.86 -9.54
CA LEU A 126 20.04 1.58 -8.34
C LEU A 126 19.00 2.68 -8.08
N GLN A 127 19.37 3.95 -8.29
CA GLN A 127 18.43 5.08 -8.20
C GLN A 127 17.28 4.91 -9.20
N ALA A 128 17.58 4.60 -10.46
CA ALA A 128 16.56 4.36 -11.49
C ALA A 128 15.67 3.15 -11.15
N GLN A 129 16.23 2.08 -10.58
CA GLN A 129 15.44 0.92 -10.13
C GLN A 129 14.52 1.25 -8.96
N ILE A 130 14.97 2.07 -8.01
CA ILE A 130 14.16 2.52 -6.88
C ILE A 130 13.04 3.43 -7.37
N GLU A 131 13.33 4.41 -8.23
CA GLU A 131 12.33 5.27 -8.85
C GLU A 131 11.30 4.45 -9.63
N GLY A 132 11.75 3.51 -10.46
CA GLY A 132 10.86 2.59 -11.17
C GLY A 132 9.99 1.74 -10.23
N THR A 133 10.51 1.40 -9.04
CA THR A 133 9.74 0.69 -8.01
C THR A 133 8.71 1.62 -7.35
N GLU A 134 9.03 2.88 -7.08
CA GLU A 134 8.07 3.85 -6.53
C GLU A 134 6.93 4.17 -7.49
N ASN A 135 7.22 4.26 -8.79
CA ASN A 135 6.20 4.41 -9.82
C ASN A 135 5.25 3.20 -9.82
N ARG A 136 5.79 1.99 -9.72
CA ARG A 136 4.98 0.75 -9.61
C ARG A 136 4.20 0.67 -8.31
N ILE A 137 4.76 1.10 -7.18
CA ILE A 137 4.07 1.19 -5.89
C ILE A 137 2.87 2.14 -6.01
N THR A 138 3.05 3.29 -6.68
CA THR A 138 1.97 4.27 -6.87
C THR A 138 0.82 3.69 -7.68
N VAL A 139 1.12 3.01 -8.79
CA VAL A 139 0.11 2.33 -9.61
C VAL A 139 -0.57 1.19 -8.84
N ALA A 140 0.19 0.34 -8.15
CA ALA A 140 -0.35 -0.76 -7.36
C ALA A 140 -1.24 -0.26 -6.20
N ARG A 141 -0.88 0.86 -5.57
CA ARG A 141 -1.69 1.52 -4.54
C ARG A 141 -3.02 2.00 -5.10
N ASN A 142 -3.02 2.65 -6.26
CA ASN A 142 -4.25 3.08 -6.91
C ASN A 142 -5.14 1.88 -7.26
N ARG A 143 -4.56 0.77 -7.74
CA ARG A 143 -5.29 -0.47 -8.01
C ARG A 143 -5.89 -1.07 -6.74
N TYR A 144 -5.13 -1.12 -5.65
CA TYR A 144 -5.62 -1.56 -4.34
C TYR A 144 -6.78 -0.67 -3.86
N ILE A 145 -6.64 0.65 -3.93
CA ILE A 145 -7.70 1.59 -3.58
C ILE A 145 -8.98 1.31 -4.39
N GLU A 146 -8.88 1.12 -5.71
CA GLU A 146 -10.05 0.87 -6.53
C GLU A 146 -10.68 -0.50 -6.22
N SER A 147 -9.88 -1.54 -5.94
CA SER A 147 -10.42 -2.84 -5.53
C SER A 147 -11.15 -2.75 -4.17
N VAL A 148 -10.60 -2.03 -3.20
CA VAL A 148 -11.22 -1.81 -1.88
C VAL A 148 -12.51 -1.02 -2.04
N LYS A 149 -12.52 0.00 -2.88
CA LYS A 149 -13.74 0.75 -3.22
C LYS A 149 -14.79 -0.16 -3.87
N GLY A 150 -14.39 -1.01 -4.82
CA GLY A 150 -15.27 -2.00 -5.45
C GLY A 150 -15.91 -2.93 -4.42
N PHE A 151 -15.11 -3.50 -3.53
CA PHE A 151 -15.59 -4.34 -2.43
C PHE A 151 -16.53 -3.56 -1.50
N ASN A 152 -16.12 -2.36 -1.07
CA ASN A 152 -16.88 -1.50 -0.17
C ASN A 152 -18.25 -1.10 -0.76
N ASN A 153 -18.33 -0.90 -2.08
CA ASN A 153 -19.60 -0.67 -2.77
C ASN A 153 -20.50 -1.90 -2.71
N LEU A 154 -19.97 -3.11 -2.96
CA LEU A 154 -20.77 -4.33 -2.92
C LEU A 154 -21.37 -4.60 -1.53
N VAL A 155 -20.63 -4.30 -0.46
CA VAL A 155 -21.08 -4.53 0.92
C VAL A 155 -22.00 -3.44 1.47
N THR A 156 -21.99 -2.22 0.89
CA THR A 156 -22.78 -1.09 1.42
C THR A 156 -23.91 -0.59 0.52
N VAL A 157 -23.82 -0.77 -0.79
CA VAL A 157 -24.80 -0.25 -1.75
C VAL A 157 -25.81 -1.36 -2.14
N PRO A 158 -27.13 -1.11 -2.03
CA PRO A 158 -28.15 -2.06 -2.50
C PRO A 158 -28.13 -2.22 -4.04
N PRO A 159 -28.52 -3.38 -4.61
CA PRO A 159 -29.14 -4.52 -3.93
C PRO A 159 -28.15 -5.54 -3.34
N THR A 160 -26.86 -5.48 -3.70
CA THR A 160 -25.85 -6.46 -3.24
C THR A 160 -25.57 -6.40 -1.74
N SER A 161 -25.73 -5.23 -1.12
CA SER A 161 -25.57 -5.07 0.33
C SER A 161 -26.60 -5.85 1.14
N TRP A 162 -27.77 -6.18 0.58
CA TRP A 162 -28.77 -7.04 1.24
C TRP A 162 -28.26 -8.48 1.34
N THR A 163 -27.65 -9.00 0.28
CA THR A 163 -26.98 -10.31 0.31
C THR A 163 -25.83 -10.30 1.30
N ASN A 164 -25.06 -9.22 1.37
CA ASN A 164 -24.04 -9.08 2.41
C ASN A 164 -24.66 -9.15 3.81
N SER A 165 -25.69 -8.36 4.11
CA SER A 165 -26.34 -8.34 5.43
C SER A 165 -26.95 -9.69 5.83
N LEU A 166 -27.54 -10.42 4.88
CA LEU A 166 -28.21 -11.71 5.13
C LEU A 166 -27.23 -12.89 5.21
N PHE A 167 -26.21 -12.95 4.35
CA PHE A 167 -25.35 -14.14 4.21
C PHE A 167 -23.93 -13.95 4.73
N TYR A 168 -23.24 -12.87 4.37
CA TYR A 168 -21.80 -12.74 4.59
C TYR A 168 -21.41 -11.89 5.81
N LYS A 169 -22.19 -10.87 6.13
CA LYS A 169 -21.98 -9.90 7.22
C LYS A 169 -20.58 -9.29 7.21
N ASN A 170 -20.05 -9.01 6.01
CA ASN A 170 -18.75 -8.33 5.91
C ASN A 170 -18.91 -6.84 6.23
N ASP A 171 -17.94 -6.29 6.95
CA ASP A 171 -17.76 -4.85 7.11
C ASP A 171 -16.99 -4.25 5.95
N LYS A 172 -16.99 -2.91 5.89
CA LYS A 172 -16.12 -2.16 4.96
C LYS A 172 -14.66 -2.47 5.26
N MET A 173 -13.89 -2.74 4.20
CA MET A 173 -12.45 -2.85 4.29
C MET A 173 -11.81 -1.46 4.47
N PRO A 174 -10.73 -1.37 5.27
CA PRO A 174 -9.98 -0.13 5.42
C PRO A 174 -9.36 0.27 4.09
N GLN A 175 -9.35 1.57 3.81
CA GLN A 175 -8.79 2.12 2.59
C GLN A 175 -7.38 2.66 2.82
N TRP A 176 -6.57 2.67 1.77
CA TRP A 176 -5.30 3.38 1.78
C TRP A 176 -5.56 4.89 1.81
N ASP A 177 -5.06 5.58 2.83
CA ASP A 177 -5.38 6.99 3.08
C ASP A 177 -4.19 7.68 3.74
N VAL A 178 -4.26 9.01 3.89
CA VAL A 178 -3.31 9.77 4.72
C VAL A 178 -3.43 9.33 6.17
N ALA A 179 -2.29 9.29 6.87
CA ALA A 179 -2.26 8.92 8.28
C ALA A 179 -3.26 9.77 9.08
N ALA A 180 -3.93 9.18 10.07
CA ALA A 180 -4.95 9.88 10.87
C ALA A 180 -4.43 11.21 11.46
N ALA A 181 -3.16 11.23 11.89
CA ALA A 181 -2.49 12.43 12.40
C ALA A 181 -2.27 13.54 11.34
N GLU A 182 -2.19 13.19 10.06
CA GLU A 182 -2.13 14.17 8.96
C GLU A 182 -3.53 14.63 8.55
N LYS A 183 -4.55 13.77 8.65
CA LYS A 183 -5.95 14.19 8.47
C LYS A 183 -6.37 15.24 9.49
N GLU A 184 -6.09 15.02 10.77
CA GLU A 184 -6.38 16.00 11.82
C GLU A 184 -5.67 17.35 11.59
N LYS A 185 -4.42 17.32 11.07
CA LYS A 185 -3.68 18.54 10.72
C LYS A 185 -4.21 19.23 9.46
N ASN A 186 -4.72 18.49 8.49
CA ASN A 186 -5.30 19.03 7.26
C ASN A 186 -6.72 19.56 7.47
N GLU A 187 -7.44 19.02 8.44
CA GLU A 187 -8.77 19.49 8.87
C GLU A 187 -8.67 20.71 9.81
N ALA A 188 -7.55 20.88 10.52
CA ALA A 188 -7.25 22.11 11.23
C ALA A 188 -6.96 23.24 10.21
N ALA A 189 -7.82 24.26 10.18
CA ALA A 189 -7.64 25.43 9.31
C ALA A 189 -6.24 26.05 9.53
N PRO A 190 -5.53 26.49 8.47
CA PRO A 190 -4.20 27.05 8.63
C PRO A 190 -4.25 28.29 9.52
N GLU A 191 -3.52 28.25 10.65
CA GLU A 191 -3.32 29.43 11.48
C GLU A 191 -2.45 30.43 10.70
N VAL A 192 -3.10 31.38 10.04
CA VAL A 192 -2.42 32.55 9.47
C VAL A 192 -1.99 33.44 10.63
N LYS A 193 -0.73 33.30 11.04
CA LYS A 193 -0.08 34.26 11.95
C LYS A 193 0.36 35.46 11.11
N PHE A 194 -0.33 36.58 11.31
CA PHE A 194 0.12 37.90 10.84
C PHE A 194 1.33 38.38 11.63
#